data_AF-A0A957UNC3-F1
#
_entry.id   AF-A0A957UNC3-F1
#
_cell.length_a   1.000
_cell.length_b   1.000
_cell.length_c   1.000
_cell.angle_alpha   90.00
_cell.angle_beta   90.00
_cell.angle_gamma   90.00
#
_symmetry.space_group_name_H-M   'P 1'
#
loop_
_entity.id
_entity.type
_entity.pdbx_description
1 polymer ?
#
loop_
_entity_poly.entity_id
_entity_poly.type
_entity_poly.pdbx_seq_one_letter_code
_entity_poly.pdbx_strand_id
1 'polypeptide(L)'
;IFLVMGLPQILTNPSLPSGHTHAPLVIEEVLVLNQGGLTDEDGDFSPWIDIVNRSAEPVDLTGWALTDAPEQPSKWLLPARTLES
;
A
#
# COMPACT_ATOMS: atom_id res chain seq x y z
N ILE A 1 -10.85 -4.38 -4.03
CA ILE A 1 -10.99 -4.51 -2.57
C ILE A 1 -10.23 -5.73 -2.09
N PHE A 2 -9.14 -5.51 -1.35
CA PHE A 2 -8.24 -6.60 -0.95
C PHE A 2 -8.08 -6.60 0.56
N LEU A 3 -8.51 -7.72 1.14
CA LEU A 3 -8.32 -8.11 2.52
C LEU A 3 -6.84 -8.47 2.70
N VAL A 4 -6.16 -7.84 3.67
CA VAL A 4 -4.98 -8.45 4.26
C VAL A 4 -5.08 -8.48 5.78
N MET A 5 -5.10 -9.69 6.32
CA MET A 5 -5.01 -9.95 7.76
C MET A 5 -3.69 -10.65 8.08
N GLY A 6 -2.90 -10.07 8.99
CA GLY A 6 -2.14 -10.83 9.98
C GLY A 6 -0.67 -11.19 9.68
N LEU A 7 -0.06 -10.77 8.59
CA LEU A 7 1.38 -10.96 8.32
C LEU A 7 2.06 -9.62 8.05
N PRO A 8 3.37 -9.46 8.38
CA PRO A 8 4.11 -8.24 8.04
C PRO A 8 3.99 -7.99 6.53
N GLN A 9 3.25 -6.95 6.17
CA GLN A 9 3.04 -6.54 4.81
C GLN A 9 4.33 -5.88 4.32
N ILE A 10 5.07 -6.58 3.47
CA ILE A 10 6.30 -6.05 2.89
C ILE A 10 5.93 -5.37 1.58
N LEU A 11 6.04 -4.05 1.56
CA LEU A 11 6.05 -3.30 0.33
C LEU A 11 7.44 -3.42 -0.31
N THR A 12 7.56 -4.06 -1.47
CA THR A 12 8.85 -4.29 -2.14
C THR A 12 9.02 -3.40 -3.36
N ASN A 13 10.13 -2.67 -3.44
CA ASN A 13 10.64 -2.10 -4.69
C ASN A 13 12.09 -2.56 -4.91
N PRO A 14 12.39 -3.34 -5.96
CA PRO A 14 13.70 -3.93 -6.19
C PRO A 14 14.81 -2.93 -6.60
N SER A 15 14.49 -1.64 -6.71
CA SER A 15 15.37 -0.62 -7.30
C SER A 15 15.92 0.42 -6.30
N LEU A 16 15.61 0.31 -5.01
CA LEU A 16 15.97 1.36 -4.04
C LEU A 16 17.45 1.26 -3.60
N PRO A 17 18.25 2.34 -3.72
CA PRO A 17 19.61 2.38 -3.17
C PRO A 17 19.59 2.29 -1.64
N SER A 18 20.58 1.61 -1.05
CA SER A 18 20.66 1.22 0.37
C SER A 18 20.87 2.38 1.37
N GLY A 19 20.46 3.61 1.04
CA GLY A 19 20.73 4.82 1.82
C GLY A 19 19.51 5.43 2.55
N HIS A 20 18.32 4.86 2.42
CA HIS A 20 17.12 5.37 3.11
C HIS A 20 16.93 4.61 4.43
N THR A 21 17.12 5.29 5.57
CA THR A 21 16.91 4.74 6.93
C THR A 21 15.43 4.39 7.22
N HIS A 22 14.52 4.59 6.25
CA HIS A 22 13.12 4.20 6.30
C HIS A 22 12.60 3.97 4.87
N ALA A 23 11.71 3.00 4.65
CA ALA A 23 11.05 2.83 3.35
C ALA A 23 10.26 4.11 3.02
N PRO A 24 10.34 4.63 1.77
CA PRO A 24 9.69 5.90 1.43
C PRO A 24 8.17 5.80 1.52
N LEU A 25 7.60 4.62 1.24
CA LEU A 25 6.18 4.34 1.35
C LEU A 25 5.91 3.47 2.58
N VAL A 26 4.88 3.82 3.34
CA VAL A 26 4.42 3.08 4.51
C VAL A 26 2.93 2.82 4.44
N ILE A 27 2.51 1.68 4.98
CA ILE A 27 1.10 1.46 5.32
C ILE A 27 0.85 2.19 6.64
N GLU A 28 0.02 3.22 6.62
CA GLU A 28 -0.25 4.03 7.81
C GLU A 28 -1.45 3.50 8.61
N GLU A 29 -2.52 3.10 7.92
CA GLU A 29 -3.72 2.54 8.54
C GLU A 29 -4.21 1.29 7.79
N VAL A 30 -4.87 0.39 8.54
CA VAL A 30 -5.61 -0.75 8.00
C VAL A 30 -6.97 -0.80 8.68
N LEU A 31 -8.05 -0.60 7.92
CA LEU A 31 -9.41 -0.80 8.39
C LEU A 31 -9.99 -2.09 7.78
N VAL A 32 -10.00 -3.15 8.58
CA VAL A 32 -10.49 -4.47 8.15
C VAL A 32 -12.02 -4.58 8.20
N LEU A 33 -12.65 -3.89 9.14
CA LEU A 33 -14.10 -3.89 9.31
C LEU A 33 -14.62 -2.46 9.34
N ASN A 34 -15.26 -2.07 8.25
CA ASN A 34 -15.82 -0.75 8.07
C ASN A 34 -17.34 -0.81 8.33
N GLN A 35 -17.82 -0.24 9.44
CA GLN A 35 -19.23 -0.29 9.85
C GLN A 35 -19.93 1.07 9.79
N GLY A 36 -19.40 2.00 8.99
CA GLY A 36 -19.96 3.35 8.87
C GLY A 36 -18.94 4.44 8.53
N GLY A 37 -17.78 4.08 7.99
CA GLY A 37 -16.73 4.99 7.53
C GLY A 37 -16.90 5.39 6.07
N LEU A 38 -15.81 5.34 5.31
CA LEU A 38 -15.82 5.64 3.87
C LEU A 38 -16.57 4.55 3.10
N THR A 39 -17.32 4.93 2.07
CA THR A 39 -17.89 3.99 1.10
C THR A 39 -17.08 4.05 -0.19
N ASP A 40 -16.98 2.93 -0.89
CA ASP A 40 -16.41 2.89 -2.24
C ASP A 40 -17.38 3.44 -3.30
N GLU A 41 -16.99 3.37 -4.58
CA GLU A 41 -17.80 3.84 -5.72
C GLU A 41 -19.15 3.14 -5.89
N ASP A 42 -19.31 1.94 -5.34
CA ASP A 42 -20.54 1.16 -5.38
C ASP A 42 -21.44 1.42 -4.15
N GLY A 43 -20.94 2.19 -3.18
CA GLY A 43 -21.65 2.54 -1.94
C GLY A 43 -21.40 1.54 -0.80
N ASP A 44 -20.48 0.60 -0.97
CA ASP A 44 -20.18 -0.43 0.02
C ASP A 44 -19.15 0.04 1.05
N PHE A 45 -19.33 -0.38 2.31
CA PHE A 45 -18.35 -0.15 3.37
C PHE A 45 -17.22 -1.18 3.30
N SER A 46 -16.41 -1.05 2.27
CA SER A 46 -15.34 -1.98 2.01
C SER A 46 -14.14 -1.77 2.92
N PRO A 47 -13.37 -2.84 3.22
CA PRO A 47 -12.08 -2.71 3.89
C PRO A 47 -11.10 -1.89 3.06
N TRP A 48 -10.22 -1.15 3.73
CA TRP A 48 -9.22 -0.31 3.07
C TRP A 48 -7.92 -0.23 3.86
N ILE A 49 -6.86 0.20 3.17
CA ILE A 49 -5.55 0.51 3.76
C ILE A 49 -5.13 1.92 3.33
N ASP A 50 -4.40 2.62 4.18
CA ASP A 50 -3.74 3.87 3.81
C ASP A 50 -2.28 3.62 3.43
N ILE A 51 -1.83 4.23 2.34
CA ILE A 51 -0.44 4.19 1.90
C ILE A 51 0.06 5.62 1.78
N VAL A 52 1.06 5.96 2.59
CA VAL A 52 1.62 7.31 2.67
C VAL A 52 3.07 7.31 2.23
N ASN A 53 3.43 8.31 1.42
CA ASN A 53 4.82 8.64 1.13
C ASN A 53 5.38 9.51 2.27
N ARG A 54 6.32 8.97 3.04
CA ARG A 54 7.03 9.69 4.12
C ARG A 54 8.41 10.18 3.70
N SER A 55 8.72 10.15 2.40
CA SER A 55 9.96 10.73 1.87
C SER A 55 9.75 12.19 1.45
N ALA A 56 10.85 12.89 1.20
CA ALA A 56 10.80 14.29 0.75
C ALA A 56 10.56 14.42 -0.77
N GLU A 57 10.58 13.30 -1.51
CA GLU A 57 10.47 13.28 -2.97
C GLU A 57 9.20 12.52 -3.38
N PRO A 58 8.57 12.88 -4.51
CA PRO A 58 7.43 12.13 -5.04
C PRO A 58 7.82 10.70 -5.42
N VAL A 59 6.92 9.75 -5.20
CA VAL A 59 7.12 8.33 -5.51
C VAL A 59 6.14 7.87 -6.58
N ASP A 60 6.65 7.43 -7.73
CA ASP A 60 5.87 6.76 -8.78
C ASP A 60 5.57 5.31 -8.35
N LEU A 61 4.27 4.98 -8.26
CA LEU A 61 3.76 3.65 -7.90
C LEU A 61 3.74 2.65 -9.07
N THR A 62 4.19 3.04 -10.26
CA THR A 62 4.26 2.14 -11.41
C THR A 62 5.10 0.89 -11.06
N GLY A 63 4.47 -0.27 -11.14
CA GLY A 63 5.10 -1.56 -10.84
C GLY A 63 5.17 -1.93 -9.36
N TRP A 64 4.71 -1.07 -8.45
CA TRP A 64 4.57 -1.42 -7.04
C TRP A 64 3.38 -2.37 -6.84
N ALA A 65 3.50 -3.23 -5.84
CA ALA A 65 2.47 -4.19 -5.49
C ALA A 65 2.36 -4.38 -3.98
N LEU A 66 1.16 -4.73 -3.53
CA LEU A 66 0.92 -5.27 -2.20
C LEU A 66 0.97 -6.80 -2.26
N THR A 67 1.51 -7.41 -1.22
CA THR A 67 1.44 -8.85 -1.02
C THR A 67 1.33 -9.22 0.45
N ASP A 68 0.62 -10.31 0.71
CA ASP A 68 0.58 -11.02 1.98
C ASP A 68 1.46 -12.28 2.00
N ALA A 69 2.09 -12.61 0.87
CA ALA A 69 2.85 -13.82 0.64
C ALA A 69 4.18 -13.46 -0.07
N PRO A 70 5.34 -13.57 0.62
CA PRO A 70 6.64 -13.23 0.04
C PRO A 70 6.96 -13.96 -1.28
N GLU A 71 6.42 -15.17 -1.46
CA GLU A 71 6.53 -15.98 -2.67
C GLU A 71 5.67 -15.46 -3.84
N GLN A 72 4.76 -14.52 -3.60
CA GLN A 72 3.89 -13.89 -4.59
C GLN A 72 3.99 -12.36 -4.49
N PRO A 73 5.16 -11.76 -4.78
CA PRO A 73 5.43 -10.34 -4.52
C PRO A 73 4.56 -9.36 -5.34
N SER A 74 3.94 -9.83 -6.42
CA SER A 74 3.12 -9.01 -7.33
C SER A 74 1.63 -9.35 -7.28
N LYS A 75 1.13 -9.85 -6.13
CA LYS A 75 -0.26 -10.32 -5.98
C LYS A 75 -1.28 -9.23 -6.31
N TRP A 76 -1.06 -8.01 -5.85
CA TRP A 76 -1.94 -6.87 -6.10
C TRP A 76 -1.16 -5.66 -6.57
N LEU A 77 -1.14 -5.44 -7.90
CA LEU A 77 -0.53 -4.25 -8.47
C LEU A 77 -1.28 -2.99 -8.02
N LEU A 78 -0.53 -2.00 -7.57
CA LEU A 78 -1.08 -0.69 -7.28
C LEU A 78 -1.36 0.07 -8.58
N PRO A 79 -2.34 0.99 -8.59
CA PRO A 79 -2.54 1.88 -9.72
C PRO A 79 -1.29 2.72 -9.99
N ALA A 80 -0.95 2.90 -11.27
CA ALA A 80 0.13 3.79 -11.68
C ALA A 80 -0.24 5.25 -11.35
N ARG A 81 0.24 5.74 -10.20
CA ARG A 81 0.06 7.10 -9.71
C ARG A 81 1.35 7.57 -9.06
N THR A 82 1.56 8.87 -9.00
CA THR A 82 2.60 9.49 -8.18
C THR A 82 2.02 9.90 -6.84
N LEU A 83 2.66 9.51 -5.75
CA LEU A 83 2.35 9.99 -4.40
C LEU A 83 3.32 11.10 -4.02
N GLU A 84 2.78 12.27 -3.71
CA GLU A 84 3.51 13.40 -3.13
C GLU A 84 3.79 13.15 -1.65
N SER A 85 4.70 13.94 -1.06
CA SER A 85 5.06 13.90 0.37
C SER A 85 3.97 14.45 1.29
#